data_AF-A0A9J7A8Q4-F1
#
_entry.id   AF-A0A9J7A8Q4-F1
#
_cell.length_a   1.000
_cell.length_b   1.000
_cell.length_c   1.000
_cell.angle_alpha   90.00
_cell.angle_beta   90.00
_cell.angle_gamma   90.00
#
_symmetry.space_group_name_H-M   'P 1'
#
loop_
_entity.id
_entity.type
_entity.pdbx_description
1 polymer ?
#
loop_
_entity_poly.entity_id
_entity_poly.type
_entity_poly.pdbx_seq_one_letter_code
_entity_poly.pdbx_strand_id
1 'polypeptide(L)'
;MVVVVVVWYASLYLGWFLVFFSVQGNVLASPTLTEASGLEKLYFTGVTLSGLGYGDFTPSSFPWTMGSTLAVFTATLLTSLGLSYIIGVVPVALEKRQMAQQINAVIDNWTAEPGQFTTPEDAQFVWQHLFSIQLNGAKFSTKYGAYPVVAYFHASDKHAAFPVAYLKAADLLFYLANHPDDRLRPSQAEIKSLKHLMNMHLDNLDPVLDISGDNPELAASRFNVPAALTSMDGDTFCWRDYAPLRRRIVAACVYDGW
;
A
#
# COMPACT_ATOMS: atom_id res chain seq x y z
N MET A 1 -4.21 -10.18 0.86
CA MET A 1 -5.20 -9.81 1.90
C MET A 1 -6.17 -10.93 2.23
N VAL A 2 -6.90 -11.50 1.27
CA VAL A 2 -7.84 -12.61 1.56
C VAL A 2 -7.17 -13.77 2.29
N VAL A 3 -5.97 -14.17 1.85
CA VAL A 3 -5.16 -15.20 2.52
C VAL A 3 -4.89 -14.87 3.99
N VAL A 4 -4.61 -13.61 4.33
CA VAL A 4 -4.36 -13.19 5.71
C VAL A 4 -5.61 -13.38 6.58
N VAL A 5 -6.78 -12.96 6.07
CA VAL A 5 -8.06 -13.15 6.78
C VAL A 5 -8.39 -14.64 6.92
N VAL A 6 -8.15 -15.45 5.89
CA VAL A 6 -8.32 -16.90 5.95
C VAL A 6 -7.39 -17.53 6.98
N VAL A 7 -6.13 -17.10 7.06
CA VAL A 7 -5.16 -17.57 8.06
C VAL A 7 -5.61 -17.18 9.46
N TRP A 8 -6.09 -15.96 9.68
CA TRP A 8 -6.62 -15.53 10.98
C TRP A 8 -7.84 -16.35 11.39
N TYR A 9 -8.79 -16.56 10.47
CA TYR A 9 -9.96 -17.38 10.72
C TYR A 9 -9.58 -18.83 11.02
N ALA A 10 -8.66 -19.41 10.25
CA ALA A 10 -8.14 -20.76 10.47
C ALA A 10 -7.40 -20.88 11.82
N SER A 11 -6.66 -19.85 12.23
CA SER A 11 -5.97 -19.81 13.52
C SER A 11 -6.96 -19.71 14.69
N LEU A 12 -8.01 -18.89 14.55
CA LEU A 12 -9.10 -18.81 15.52
C LEU A 12 -9.86 -20.14 15.62
N TYR A 13 -10.14 -20.75 14.47
CA TYR A 13 -10.77 -22.06 14.36
C TYR A 13 -9.95 -23.13 15.07
N LEU A 14 -8.65 -23.19 14.78
CA LEU A 14 -7.73 -24.13 15.43
C LEU A 14 -7.64 -23.87 16.94
N GLY A 15 -7.59 -22.60 17.35
CA GLY A 15 -7.53 -22.22 18.77
C GLY A 15 -8.75 -22.71 19.55
N TRP A 16 -9.96 -22.46 19.05
CA TRP A 16 -11.18 -22.95 19.69
C TRP A 16 -11.33 -24.46 19.62
N PHE A 17 -10.91 -25.08 18.52
CA PHE A 17 -10.87 -26.54 18.41
C PHE A 17 -9.99 -27.13 19.52
N LEU A 18 -8.78 -26.60 19.74
CA LEU A 18 -7.89 -27.07 20.79
C LEU A 18 -8.50 -26.88 22.19
N VAL A 19 -9.22 -25.78 22.43
CA VAL A 19 -9.96 -25.56 23.69
C VAL A 19 -11.01 -26.64 23.90
N PHE A 20 -11.85 -26.93 22.91
CA PHE A 20 -12.86 -27.98 23.02
C PHE A 20 -12.25 -29.39 23.06
N PHE A 21 -11.12 -29.61 22.38
CA PHE A 21 -10.43 -30.89 22.41
C PHE A 21 -9.76 -31.18 23.76
N SER A 22 -9.36 -30.14 24.50
CA SER A 22 -8.55 -30.28 25.73
C SER A 22 -9.24 -30.99 26.89
N VAL A 23 -10.58 -30.96 26.95
CA VAL A 23 -11.35 -31.51 28.07
C VAL A 23 -12.34 -32.55 27.57
N GLN A 24 -12.43 -33.67 28.29
CA GLN A 24 -13.41 -34.72 28.04
C GLN A 24 -14.79 -34.33 28.60
N GLY A 25 -15.85 -34.74 27.93
CA GLY A 25 -17.24 -34.51 28.35
C GLY A 25 -17.74 -33.06 28.27
N ASN A 26 -17.02 -32.19 27.56
CA ASN A 26 -17.40 -30.78 27.38
C ASN A 26 -18.37 -30.52 26.21
N VAL A 27 -18.38 -31.40 25.22
CA VAL A 27 -19.28 -31.37 24.06
C VAL A 27 -19.98 -32.71 23.99
N LEU A 28 -21.31 -32.66 23.89
CA LEU A 28 -22.19 -33.83 23.90
C LEU A 28 -22.96 -33.91 22.59
N ALA A 29 -23.13 -35.12 22.07
CA ALA A 29 -24.06 -35.39 20.98
C ALA A 29 -25.51 -35.28 21.50
N SER A 30 -26.35 -34.58 20.75
CA SER A 30 -27.77 -34.46 21.03
C SER A 30 -28.54 -35.45 20.14
N PRO A 31 -29.48 -36.27 20.66
CA PRO A 31 -30.02 -36.31 22.02
C PRO A 31 -29.39 -37.39 22.93
N THR A 32 -28.42 -38.16 22.44
CA THR A 32 -27.86 -39.31 23.17
C THR A 32 -27.07 -38.93 24.42
N LEU A 33 -26.68 -37.66 24.56
CA LEU A 33 -25.83 -37.13 25.63
C LEU A 33 -24.50 -37.87 25.77
N THR A 34 -24.05 -38.50 24.68
CA THR A 34 -22.77 -39.18 24.60
C THR A 34 -21.67 -38.16 24.32
N GLU A 35 -20.47 -38.39 24.87
CA GLU A 35 -19.33 -37.52 24.60
C GLU A 35 -18.97 -37.50 23.11
N ALA A 36 -18.73 -36.31 22.58
CA ALA A 36 -18.25 -36.12 21.21
C ALA A 36 -16.78 -36.57 21.06
N SER A 37 -16.51 -37.33 20.00
CA SER A 37 -15.18 -37.68 19.54
C SER A 37 -14.39 -36.45 19.04
N GLY A 38 -13.09 -36.61 18.83
CA GLY A 38 -12.23 -35.51 18.37
C GLY A 38 -12.66 -34.88 17.03
N LEU A 39 -13.12 -35.70 16.08
CA LEU A 39 -13.64 -35.21 14.79
C LEU A 39 -14.99 -34.51 14.95
N GLU A 40 -15.83 -34.98 15.86
CA GLU A 40 -17.11 -34.33 16.17
C GLU A 40 -16.91 -33.00 16.89
N LYS A 41 -15.89 -32.88 17.75
CA LYS A 41 -15.47 -31.59 18.36
C LYS A 41 -14.94 -30.61 17.31
N LEU A 42 -14.21 -31.10 16.31
CA LEU A 42 -13.77 -30.30 15.15
C LEU A 42 -14.97 -29.76 14.35
N TYR A 43 -15.93 -30.65 14.05
CA TYR A 43 -17.19 -30.26 13.40
C TYR A 43 -17.99 -29.25 14.23
N PHE A 44 -18.20 -29.52 15.52
CA PHE A 44 -18.88 -28.61 16.46
C PHE A 44 -18.24 -27.23 16.48
N THR A 45 -16.91 -27.16 16.49
CA THR A 45 -16.18 -25.89 16.44
C THR A 45 -16.52 -25.10 15.17
N GLY A 46 -16.57 -25.75 14.01
CA GLY A 46 -16.92 -25.07 12.75
C GLY A 46 -18.37 -24.61 12.69
N VAL A 47 -19.30 -25.45 13.15
CA VAL A 47 -20.73 -25.09 13.22
C VAL A 47 -20.95 -23.94 14.21
N THR A 48 -20.19 -23.90 15.30
CA THR A 48 -20.24 -22.81 16.28
C THR A 48 -19.65 -21.53 15.70
N LEU A 49 -18.42 -21.53 15.19
CA LEU A 49 -17.75 -20.32 14.68
C LEU A 49 -18.41 -19.74 13.42
N SER A 50 -19.15 -20.54 12.65
CA SER A 50 -19.96 -20.06 11.53
C SER A 50 -21.29 -19.42 11.98
N GLY A 51 -21.71 -19.64 13.22
CA GLY A 51 -23.00 -19.18 13.74
C GLY A 51 -24.19 -20.03 13.28
N LEU A 52 -23.97 -21.16 12.60
CA LEU A 52 -25.05 -22.03 12.09
C LEU A 52 -25.80 -22.74 13.21
N GLY A 53 -25.07 -23.31 14.17
CA GLY A 53 -25.68 -23.91 15.37
C GLY A 53 -26.70 -25.03 15.10
N TYR A 54 -26.40 -26.01 14.25
CA TYR A 54 -27.34 -27.09 13.87
C TYR A 54 -27.97 -27.86 15.04
N GLY A 55 -27.32 -27.87 16.21
CA GLY A 55 -27.87 -28.48 17.42
C GLY A 55 -27.56 -29.97 17.59
N ASP A 56 -26.89 -30.60 16.61
CA ASP A 56 -26.43 -31.99 16.67
C ASP A 56 -25.45 -32.23 17.81
N PHE A 57 -24.66 -31.21 18.14
CA PHE A 57 -23.71 -31.21 19.25
C PHE A 57 -23.93 -29.96 20.09
N THR A 58 -23.97 -30.14 21.41
CA THR A 58 -24.19 -29.06 22.38
C THR A 58 -23.09 -29.06 23.44
N PRO A 59 -22.69 -27.87 23.93
CA PRO A 59 -21.82 -27.79 25.10
C PRO A 59 -22.55 -28.37 26.31
N SER A 60 -21.84 -29.15 27.14
CA SER A 60 -22.45 -29.93 28.22
C SER A 60 -23.15 -29.07 29.28
N SER A 61 -22.41 -28.16 29.90
CA SER A 61 -22.90 -27.23 30.93
C SER A 61 -21.92 -26.07 31.11
N PHE A 62 -22.19 -25.17 32.05
CA PHE A 62 -21.24 -24.13 32.42
C PHE A 62 -19.91 -24.78 32.89
N PRO A 63 -18.73 -24.33 32.41
CA PRO A 63 -18.47 -23.08 31.67
C PRO A 63 -18.50 -23.19 30.13
N TRP A 64 -18.72 -24.38 29.57
CA TRP A 64 -18.58 -24.64 28.13
C TRP A 64 -19.65 -23.95 27.28
N THR A 65 -20.84 -23.73 27.83
CA THR A 65 -21.89 -22.89 27.22
C THR A 65 -21.45 -21.43 27.04
N MET A 66 -20.72 -20.90 28.03
CA MET A 66 -20.13 -19.55 27.92
C MET A 66 -18.94 -19.57 26.97
N GLY A 67 -18.13 -20.63 26.97
CA GLY A 67 -17.05 -20.84 26.02
C GLY A 67 -17.53 -20.84 24.57
N SER A 68 -18.59 -21.57 24.24
CA SER A 68 -19.16 -21.58 22.89
C SER A 68 -19.72 -20.21 22.51
N THR A 69 -20.35 -19.49 23.45
CA THR A 69 -20.84 -18.12 23.22
C THR A 69 -19.69 -17.16 22.89
N LEU A 70 -18.59 -17.23 23.65
CA LEU A 70 -17.37 -16.47 23.37
C LEU A 70 -16.74 -16.85 22.04
N ALA A 71 -16.82 -18.12 21.64
CA ALA A 71 -16.35 -18.59 20.35
C ALA A 71 -17.12 -17.92 19.19
N VAL A 72 -18.46 -17.93 19.23
CA VAL A 72 -19.28 -17.23 18.23
C VAL A 72 -18.98 -15.73 18.21
N PHE A 73 -18.89 -15.11 19.39
CA PHE A 73 -18.62 -13.68 19.51
C PHE A 73 -17.27 -13.29 18.90
N THR A 74 -16.20 -14.03 19.22
CA THR A 74 -14.86 -13.76 18.68
C THR A 74 -14.78 -13.99 17.17
N ALA A 75 -15.44 -15.03 16.64
CA ALA A 75 -15.54 -15.24 15.19
C ALA A 75 -16.30 -14.12 14.49
N THR A 76 -17.40 -13.66 15.07
CA THR A 76 -18.21 -12.56 14.53
C THR A 76 -17.41 -11.26 14.51
N LEU A 77 -16.71 -10.96 15.61
CA LEU A 77 -15.82 -9.79 15.70
C LEU A 77 -14.69 -9.86 14.67
N LEU A 78 -13.99 -10.99 14.58
CA LEU A 78 -12.89 -11.18 13.63
C LEU A 78 -13.35 -11.01 12.19
N THR A 79 -14.50 -11.60 11.83
CA THR A 79 -15.07 -11.51 10.47
C THR A 79 -15.49 -10.08 10.14
N SER A 80 -16.14 -9.39 11.10
CA SER A 80 -16.58 -8.00 10.92
C SER A 80 -15.40 -7.03 10.77
N LEU A 81 -14.37 -7.19 11.60
CA LEU A 81 -13.14 -6.40 11.50
C LEU A 81 -12.37 -6.72 10.22
N GLY A 82 -12.27 -7.99 9.83
CA GLY A 82 -11.62 -8.41 8.59
C GLY A 82 -12.28 -7.82 7.36
N LEU A 83 -13.62 -7.86 7.29
CA LEU A 83 -14.39 -7.23 6.22
C LEU A 83 -14.20 -5.71 6.22
N SER A 84 -14.32 -5.06 7.38
CA SER A 84 -14.13 -3.61 7.51
C SER A 84 -12.74 -3.16 7.06
N TYR A 85 -11.72 -3.94 7.38
CA TYR A 85 -10.35 -3.70 6.97
C TYR A 85 -10.17 -3.82 5.45
N ILE A 86 -10.73 -4.87 4.83
CA ILE A 86 -10.69 -5.03 3.37
C ILE A 86 -11.37 -3.85 2.69
N ILE A 87 -12.54 -3.44 3.17
CA ILE A 87 -13.30 -2.29 2.65
C ILE A 87 -12.49 -1.00 2.76
N GLY A 88 -11.73 -0.80 3.85
CA GLY A 88 -10.87 0.37 4.03
C GLY A 88 -9.60 0.36 3.17
N VAL A 89 -8.94 -0.79 3.03
CA VAL A 89 -7.62 -0.90 2.38
C VAL A 89 -7.72 -0.95 0.85
N VAL A 90 -8.71 -1.65 0.30
CA VAL A 90 -8.83 -1.86 -1.15
C VAL A 90 -8.92 -0.54 -1.92
N PRO A 91 -9.74 0.46 -1.53
CA PRO A 91 -9.79 1.76 -2.20
C PRO A 91 -8.44 2.47 -2.21
N VAL A 92 -7.67 2.40 -1.12
CA VAL A 92 -6.35 3.03 -1.02
C VAL A 92 -5.35 2.35 -1.99
N ALA A 93 -5.39 1.03 -2.10
CA ALA A 93 -4.56 0.30 -3.07
C ALA A 93 -4.96 0.63 -4.53
N LEU A 94 -6.26 0.79 -4.80
CA LEU A 94 -6.74 1.19 -6.12
C LEU A 94 -6.36 2.63 -6.47
N GLU A 95 -6.43 3.55 -5.50
CA GLU A 95 -6.02 4.94 -5.65
C GLU A 95 -4.51 5.05 -5.97
N LYS A 96 -3.64 4.26 -5.29
CA LYS A 96 -2.20 4.12 -5.62
C LYS A 96 -2.02 3.80 -7.10
N ARG A 97 -2.75 2.80 -7.60
CA ARG A 97 -2.68 2.34 -8.99
C ARG A 97 -3.22 3.39 -9.97
N GLN A 98 -4.35 4.02 -9.66
CA GLN A 98 -4.95 5.03 -10.52
C GLN A 98 -4.05 6.26 -10.67
N MET A 99 -3.38 6.71 -9.60
CA MET A 99 -2.42 7.80 -9.70
C MET A 99 -1.23 7.43 -10.58
N ALA A 100 -0.69 6.20 -10.46
CA ALA A 100 0.39 5.74 -11.34
C ALA A 100 -0.02 5.80 -12.82
N GLN A 101 -1.25 5.37 -13.13
CA GLN A 101 -1.79 5.42 -14.49
C GLN A 101 -2.02 6.85 -14.98
N GLN A 102 -2.53 7.75 -14.13
CA GLN A 102 -2.69 9.17 -14.48
C GLN A 102 -1.35 9.82 -14.78
N ILE A 103 -0.32 9.55 -13.97
CA ILE A 103 1.03 10.04 -14.21
C ILE A 103 1.58 9.52 -15.53
N ASN A 104 1.54 8.20 -15.76
CA ASN A 104 2.06 7.62 -17.00
C ASN A 104 1.25 8.07 -18.23
N ALA A 105 -0.07 8.29 -18.13
CA ALA A 105 -0.85 8.82 -19.25
C ALA A 105 -0.40 10.22 -19.70
N VAL A 106 0.13 11.02 -18.77
CA VAL A 106 0.76 12.30 -19.11
C VAL A 106 2.15 12.04 -19.67
N ILE A 107 3.00 11.32 -18.93
CA ILE A 107 4.44 11.15 -19.25
C ILE A 107 4.70 10.31 -20.49
N ASP A 108 3.85 9.35 -20.85
CA ASP A 108 4.10 8.48 -22.00
C ASP A 108 4.15 9.29 -23.31
N ASN A 109 3.59 10.50 -23.32
CA ASN A 109 3.72 11.46 -24.42
C ASN A 109 4.93 12.40 -24.30
N TRP A 110 5.58 12.43 -23.13
CA TRP A 110 6.65 13.37 -22.76
C TRP A 110 7.84 12.64 -22.15
N THR A 111 8.88 12.45 -22.95
CA THR A 111 10.19 11.99 -22.49
C THR A 111 10.99 13.16 -21.90
N ALA A 112 11.93 12.88 -21.00
CA ALA A 112 12.87 13.87 -20.48
C ALA A 112 13.95 14.29 -21.52
N GLU A 113 13.68 14.15 -22.81
CA GLU A 113 14.60 14.49 -23.90
C GLU A 113 14.38 15.93 -24.40
N PRO A 114 15.46 16.63 -24.80
CA PRO A 114 15.34 17.96 -25.38
C PRO A 114 14.57 17.96 -26.71
N GLY A 115 13.56 18.82 -26.85
CA GLY A 115 12.90 19.11 -28.13
C GLY A 115 11.41 18.79 -28.21
N GLN A 116 10.81 18.18 -27.19
CA GLN A 116 9.35 17.93 -27.18
C GLN A 116 8.54 19.15 -26.75
N PHE A 117 9.04 19.94 -25.80
CA PHE A 117 8.38 21.19 -25.39
C PHE A 117 8.66 22.29 -26.41
N THR A 118 7.78 22.41 -27.40
CA THR A 118 7.89 23.42 -28.45
C THR A 118 7.23 24.75 -28.09
N THR A 119 6.27 24.74 -27.16
CA THR A 119 5.52 25.93 -26.76
C THR A 119 5.44 26.09 -25.22
N PRO A 120 5.36 27.33 -24.70
CA PRO A 120 5.09 27.59 -23.28
C PRO A 120 3.78 26.95 -22.79
N GLU A 121 2.78 26.86 -23.65
CA GLU A 121 1.49 26.25 -23.33
C GLU A 121 1.64 24.76 -23.04
N ASP A 122 2.43 24.03 -23.82
CA ASP A 122 2.71 22.60 -23.60
C ASP A 122 3.44 22.37 -22.28
N ALA A 123 4.47 23.17 -22.01
CA ALA A 123 5.25 23.10 -20.77
C ALA A 123 4.38 23.39 -19.55
N GLN A 124 3.53 24.42 -19.64
CA GLN A 124 2.62 24.79 -18.57
C GLN A 124 1.53 23.73 -18.33
N PHE A 125 0.99 23.13 -19.40
CA PHE A 125 0.02 22.04 -19.30
C PHE A 125 0.60 20.84 -18.53
N VAL A 126 1.79 20.39 -18.94
CA VAL A 126 2.48 19.25 -18.28
C VAL A 126 2.83 19.60 -16.84
N TRP A 127 3.37 20.80 -16.59
CA TRP A 127 3.68 21.27 -15.24
C TRP A 127 2.45 21.22 -14.34
N GLN A 128 1.35 21.86 -14.73
CA GLN A 128 0.14 21.93 -13.92
C GLN A 128 -0.47 20.56 -13.66
N HIS A 129 -0.53 19.70 -14.67
CA HIS A 129 -1.14 18.39 -14.54
C HIS A 129 -0.31 17.47 -13.65
N LEU A 130 1.01 17.39 -13.87
CA LEU A 130 1.90 16.59 -13.03
C LEU A 130 2.00 17.17 -11.61
N PHE A 131 2.10 18.48 -11.45
CA PHE A 131 2.11 19.12 -10.13
C PHE A 131 0.83 18.82 -9.34
N SER A 132 -0.33 18.87 -9.99
CA SER A 132 -1.61 18.49 -9.37
C SER A 132 -1.63 17.04 -8.91
N ILE A 133 -1.14 16.11 -9.73
CA ILE A 133 -1.04 14.70 -9.35
C ILE A 133 -0.02 14.50 -8.22
N GLN A 134 1.10 15.21 -8.24
CA GLN A 134 2.12 15.21 -7.19
C GLN A 134 1.56 15.69 -5.84
N LEU A 135 0.76 16.76 -5.86
CA LEU A 135 0.03 17.23 -4.68
C LEU A 135 -0.94 16.17 -4.14
N ASN A 136 -1.68 15.49 -5.03
CA ASN A 136 -2.55 14.38 -4.65
C ASN A 136 -1.76 13.19 -4.10
N GLY A 137 -0.59 12.90 -4.67
CA GLY A 137 0.35 11.87 -4.19
C GLY A 137 0.91 12.19 -2.80
N ALA A 138 1.22 13.46 -2.52
CA ALA A 138 1.63 13.89 -1.19
C ALA A 138 0.49 13.71 -0.18
N LYS A 139 -0.75 14.09 -0.52
CA LYS A 139 -1.93 13.82 0.33
C LYS A 139 -2.15 12.33 0.53
N PHE A 140 -2.05 11.54 -0.54
CA PHE A 140 -2.15 10.08 -0.48
C PHE A 140 -1.10 9.49 0.46
N SER A 141 0.13 10.01 0.45
CA SER A 141 1.20 9.47 1.29
C SER A 141 0.92 9.53 2.79
N THR A 142 0.06 10.45 3.25
CA THR A 142 -0.42 10.47 4.64
C THR A 142 -1.20 9.21 5.03
N LYS A 143 -1.82 8.53 4.05
CA LYS A 143 -2.57 7.27 4.26
C LYS A 143 -1.66 6.08 4.57
N TYR A 144 -0.36 6.14 4.25
CA TYR A 144 0.58 5.08 4.60
C TYR A 144 0.69 4.87 6.12
N GLY A 145 0.53 5.93 6.92
CA GLY A 145 0.49 5.81 8.39
C GLY A 145 -0.74 5.05 8.90
N ALA A 146 -1.90 5.21 8.26
CA ALA A 146 -3.14 4.54 8.65
C ALA A 146 -3.25 3.12 8.07
N TYR A 147 -2.68 2.88 6.88
CA TYR A 147 -2.73 1.60 6.18
C TYR A 147 -1.34 1.16 5.67
N PRO A 148 -0.39 0.82 6.58
CA PRO A 148 0.97 0.40 6.18
C PRO A 148 0.97 -0.79 5.21
N VAL A 149 -0.05 -1.64 5.29
CA VAL A 149 -0.21 -2.82 4.43
C VAL A 149 -0.23 -2.46 2.93
N VAL A 150 -0.61 -1.24 2.58
CA VAL A 150 -0.66 -0.75 1.19
C VAL A 150 0.73 -0.72 0.55
N ALA A 151 1.79 -0.59 1.36
CA ALA A 151 3.16 -0.72 0.88
C ALA A 151 3.43 -2.09 0.24
N TYR A 152 2.76 -3.15 0.69
CA TYR A 152 2.91 -4.51 0.17
C TYR A 152 2.02 -4.81 -1.06
N PHE A 153 1.19 -3.86 -1.49
CA PHE A 153 0.44 -3.97 -2.74
C PHE A 153 1.34 -3.54 -3.90
N HIS A 154 2.04 -4.52 -4.43
CA HIS A 154 2.90 -4.39 -5.60
C HIS A 154 2.07 -4.45 -6.88
N ALA A 155 2.35 -3.55 -7.82
CA ALA A 155 1.80 -3.65 -9.15
C ALA A 155 2.54 -4.75 -9.93
N SER A 156 1.80 -5.60 -10.65
CA SER A 156 2.40 -6.58 -11.56
C SER A 156 2.95 -5.96 -12.85
N ASP A 157 2.53 -4.72 -13.14
CA ASP A 157 2.93 -3.94 -14.31
C ASP A 157 3.64 -2.66 -13.86
N LYS A 158 4.79 -2.37 -14.48
CA LYS A 158 5.61 -1.18 -14.22
C LYS A 158 4.84 0.11 -14.48
N HIS A 159 3.91 0.13 -15.44
CA HIS A 159 3.05 1.30 -15.74
C HIS A 159 1.99 1.56 -14.66
N ALA A 160 1.74 0.58 -13.78
CA ALA A 160 0.84 0.70 -12.64
C ALA A 160 1.58 0.89 -11.30
N ALA A 161 2.92 0.91 -11.32
CA ALA A 161 3.75 1.08 -10.14
C ALA A 161 3.87 2.57 -9.78
N PHE A 162 3.25 2.96 -8.67
CA PHE A 162 3.21 4.36 -8.23
C PHE A 162 4.61 4.95 -7.96
N PRO A 163 5.54 4.29 -7.24
CA PRO A 163 6.88 4.85 -7.01
C PRO A 163 7.64 5.13 -8.32
N VAL A 164 7.53 4.22 -9.30
CA VAL A 164 8.16 4.38 -10.61
C VAL A 164 7.55 5.53 -11.40
N ALA A 165 6.22 5.64 -11.43
CA ALA A 165 5.53 6.74 -12.07
C ALA A 165 5.90 8.07 -11.41
N TYR A 166 5.92 8.11 -10.08
CA TYR A 166 6.31 9.26 -9.28
C TYR A 166 7.74 9.71 -9.58
N LEU A 167 8.69 8.77 -9.71
CA LEU A 167 10.08 9.05 -10.12
C LEU A 167 10.14 9.72 -11.49
N LYS A 168 9.46 9.16 -12.50
CA LYS A 168 9.42 9.75 -13.83
C LYS A 168 8.83 11.17 -13.80
N ALA A 169 7.76 11.38 -13.04
CA ALA A 169 7.14 12.70 -12.90
C ALA A 169 8.08 13.68 -12.23
N ALA A 170 8.79 13.25 -11.17
CA ALA A 170 9.77 14.06 -10.50
C ALA A 170 10.94 14.44 -11.42
N ASP A 171 11.46 13.48 -12.20
CA ASP A 171 12.54 13.71 -13.16
C ASP A 171 12.11 14.72 -14.24
N LEU A 172 10.90 14.58 -14.80
CA LEU A 172 10.35 15.49 -15.82
C LEU A 172 10.05 16.89 -15.26
N LEU A 173 9.49 16.98 -14.06
CA LEU A 173 9.25 18.27 -13.40
C LEU A 173 10.56 18.97 -13.01
N PHE A 174 11.58 18.21 -12.60
CA PHE A 174 12.93 18.76 -12.37
C PHE A 174 13.54 19.29 -13.66
N TYR A 175 13.37 18.57 -14.77
CA TYR A 175 13.79 19.02 -16.11
C TYR A 175 13.08 20.34 -16.50
N LEU A 176 11.75 20.43 -16.35
CA LEU A 176 10.99 21.64 -16.66
C LEU A 176 11.38 22.83 -15.77
N ALA A 177 11.61 22.59 -14.48
CA ALA A 177 12.09 23.63 -13.55
C ALA A 177 13.45 24.23 -13.97
N ASN A 178 14.26 23.45 -14.69
CA ASN A 178 15.59 23.82 -15.15
C ASN A 178 15.70 23.85 -16.68
N HIS A 179 14.58 24.06 -17.39
CA HIS A 179 14.55 23.97 -18.85
C HIS A 179 15.58 24.95 -19.47
N PRO A 180 16.35 24.57 -20.51
CA PRO A 180 17.35 25.46 -21.11
C PRO A 180 16.78 26.80 -21.62
N ASP A 181 15.54 26.78 -22.13
CA ASP A 181 14.77 27.99 -22.46
C ASP A 181 14.02 28.51 -21.23
N ASP A 182 14.40 29.71 -20.77
CA ASP A 182 13.80 30.42 -19.63
C ASP A 182 12.28 30.64 -19.80
N ARG A 183 11.78 30.74 -21.04
CA ARG A 183 10.35 30.97 -21.31
C ARG A 183 9.47 29.77 -20.99
N LEU A 184 10.06 28.58 -20.98
CA LEU A 184 9.38 27.32 -20.68
C LEU A 184 9.44 26.96 -19.20
N ARG A 185 10.18 27.74 -18.40
CA ARG A 185 10.32 27.48 -16.97
C ARG A 185 9.06 27.95 -16.21
N PRO A 186 8.59 27.16 -15.24
CA PRO A 186 7.54 27.57 -14.30
C PRO A 186 8.05 28.69 -13.38
N SER A 187 7.13 29.32 -12.66
CA SER A 187 7.48 30.39 -11.73
C SER A 187 8.30 29.88 -10.53
N GLN A 188 9.12 30.75 -9.95
CA GLN A 188 9.93 30.39 -8.78
C GLN A 188 9.10 29.92 -7.57
N ALA A 189 7.87 30.41 -7.43
CA ALA A 189 6.95 29.99 -6.38
C ALA A 189 6.47 28.54 -6.59
N GLU A 190 6.20 28.16 -7.85
CA GLU A 190 5.81 26.80 -8.21
C GLU A 190 6.97 25.82 -7.99
N ILE A 191 8.19 26.19 -8.37
CA ILE A 191 9.39 25.36 -8.16
C ILE A 191 9.63 25.10 -6.66
N LYS A 192 9.54 26.14 -5.82
CA LYS A 192 9.65 25.99 -4.35
C LYS A 192 8.55 25.09 -3.79
N SER A 193 7.34 25.22 -4.31
CA SER A 193 6.21 24.39 -3.89
C SER A 193 6.43 22.92 -4.27
N LEU A 194 6.99 22.64 -5.45
CA LEU A 194 7.34 21.29 -5.88
C LEU A 194 8.35 20.66 -4.93
N LYS A 195 9.43 21.40 -4.59
CA LYS A 195 10.45 20.94 -3.64
C LYS A 195 9.82 20.59 -2.28
N HIS A 196 8.88 21.41 -1.79
CA HIS A 196 8.19 21.12 -0.54
C HIS A 196 7.29 19.87 -0.63
N LEU A 197 6.54 19.72 -1.72
CA LEU A 197 5.68 18.54 -1.94
C LEU A 197 6.46 17.24 -2.01
N MET A 198 7.61 17.26 -2.69
CA MET A 198 8.50 16.10 -2.76
C MET A 198 9.05 15.70 -1.40
N ASN A 199 9.51 16.66 -0.60
CA ASN A 199 9.97 16.39 0.76
C ASN A 199 8.84 15.81 1.62
N MET A 200 7.67 16.46 1.60
CA MET A 200 6.49 15.99 2.35
C MET A 200 6.10 14.56 1.96
N HIS A 201 6.12 14.23 0.67
CA HIS A 201 5.81 12.89 0.20
C HIS A 201 6.80 11.84 0.74
N LEU A 202 8.10 12.14 0.68
CA LEU A 202 9.14 11.25 1.15
C LEU A 202 9.15 11.10 2.67
N ASP A 203 8.93 12.18 3.41
CA ASP A 203 8.88 12.16 4.88
C ASP A 203 7.68 11.33 5.40
N ASN A 204 6.60 11.26 4.63
CA ASN A 204 5.48 10.35 4.93
C ASN A 204 5.76 8.89 4.57
N LEU A 205 6.70 8.62 3.67
CA LEU A 205 7.10 7.27 3.26
C LEU A 205 8.17 6.66 4.17
N ASP A 206 9.10 7.46 4.68
CA ASP A 206 10.22 7.04 5.53
C ASP A 206 9.83 6.15 6.73
N PRO A 207 8.71 6.38 7.46
CA PRO A 207 8.34 5.53 8.59
C PRO A 207 7.87 4.12 8.17
N VAL A 208 7.47 3.96 6.91
CA VAL A 208 6.83 2.75 6.39
C VAL A 208 7.79 1.93 5.54
N LEU A 209 8.66 2.60 4.82
CA LEU A 209 9.71 2.01 3.99
C LEU A 209 11.04 2.30 4.68
N ASP A 210 11.86 1.28 4.96
CA ASP A 210 13.24 1.51 5.43
C ASP A 210 14.11 2.00 4.25
N ILE A 211 13.81 3.20 3.77
CA ILE A 211 14.49 3.88 2.65
C ILE A 211 15.94 4.21 3.03
N SER A 212 16.25 4.21 4.34
CA SER A 212 17.57 4.43 4.93
C SER A 212 18.55 3.26 4.79
N GLY A 213 18.08 2.03 4.60
CA GLY A 213 18.91 0.81 4.54
C GLY A 213 19.61 0.54 3.19
N ASP A 214 19.83 1.59 2.39
CA ASP A 214 20.03 1.51 0.94
C ASP A 214 21.23 0.66 0.46
N ASN A 215 21.03 -0.06 -0.65
CA ASN A 215 22.11 -0.63 -1.48
C ASN A 215 22.25 0.23 -2.75
N PRO A 216 23.10 1.27 -2.73
CA PRO A 216 23.18 2.26 -3.81
C PRO A 216 23.58 1.66 -5.17
N GLU A 217 24.24 0.49 -5.19
CA GLU A 217 24.59 -0.20 -6.43
C GLU A 217 23.37 -0.79 -7.14
N LEU A 218 22.40 -1.33 -6.39
CA LEU A 218 21.18 -1.90 -6.95
C LEU A 218 20.29 -0.80 -7.57
N ALA A 219 20.14 0.32 -6.85
CA ALA A 219 19.43 1.51 -7.28
C ALA A 219 20.01 2.10 -8.57
N ALA A 220 21.35 2.24 -8.65
CA ALA A 220 22.04 2.77 -9.82
C ALA A 220 21.87 1.87 -11.06
N SER A 221 21.86 0.54 -10.89
CA SER A 221 21.74 -0.40 -12.01
C SER A 221 20.36 -0.40 -12.69
N ARG A 222 19.29 -0.12 -11.94
CA ARG A 222 17.89 -0.20 -12.43
C ARG A 222 17.33 1.15 -12.88
N PHE A 223 17.74 2.24 -12.24
CA PHE A 223 17.21 3.58 -12.49
C PHE A 223 18.33 4.59 -12.77
N ASN A 224 18.96 4.43 -13.93
CA ASN A 224 19.97 5.37 -14.43
C ASN A 224 19.43 6.81 -14.39
N VAL A 225 20.30 7.72 -13.96
CA VAL A 225 20.01 9.15 -14.03
C VAL A 225 20.16 9.59 -15.49
N PRO A 226 19.16 10.23 -16.11
CA PRO A 226 19.33 10.81 -17.43
C PRO A 226 20.43 11.88 -17.38
N ALA A 227 21.40 11.82 -18.30
CA ALA A 227 22.55 12.73 -18.32
C ALA A 227 22.13 14.21 -18.32
N ALA A 228 21.03 14.52 -19.01
CA ALA A 228 20.43 15.86 -19.07
C ALA A 228 20.13 16.46 -17.68
N LEU A 229 19.75 15.65 -16.68
CA LEU A 229 19.42 16.15 -15.35
C LEU A 229 20.67 16.48 -14.52
N THR A 230 21.75 15.71 -14.70
CA THR A 230 22.98 15.90 -13.90
C THR A 230 23.73 17.19 -14.20
N SER A 231 23.53 17.74 -15.40
CA SER A 231 24.14 19.00 -15.84
C SER A 231 23.27 20.24 -15.54
N MET A 232 22.09 20.05 -14.94
CA MET A 232 21.16 21.14 -14.65
C MET A 232 21.45 21.75 -13.27
N ASP A 233 21.97 22.97 -13.29
CA ASP A 233 22.14 23.81 -12.10
C ASP A 233 21.35 25.11 -12.28
N GLY A 234 20.09 25.11 -11.84
CA GLY A 234 19.28 26.32 -11.72
C GLY A 234 19.38 26.95 -10.33
N ASP A 235 19.19 28.27 -10.26
CA ASP A 235 19.34 29.07 -9.03
C ASP A 235 18.39 28.65 -7.88
N THR A 236 17.23 28.08 -8.20
CA THR A 236 16.20 27.75 -7.21
C THR A 236 16.03 26.26 -6.95
N PHE A 237 16.41 25.40 -7.90
CA PHE A 237 16.36 23.95 -7.73
C PHE A 237 17.43 23.25 -8.54
N CYS A 238 18.63 23.14 -7.95
CA CYS A 238 19.78 22.53 -8.59
C CYS A 238 19.84 21.01 -8.39
N TRP A 239 20.68 20.33 -9.17
CA TRP A 239 20.87 18.89 -9.06
C TRP A 239 21.32 18.45 -7.66
N ARG A 240 22.11 19.27 -6.95
CA ARG A 240 22.56 18.96 -5.58
C ARG A 240 21.40 18.82 -4.58
N ASP A 241 20.33 19.57 -4.78
CA ASP A 241 19.12 19.48 -3.97
C ASP A 241 18.23 18.31 -4.38
N TYR A 242 18.16 18.03 -5.69
CA TYR A 242 17.29 16.99 -6.22
C TYR A 242 17.87 15.57 -6.06
N ALA A 243 19.19 15.40 -6.21
CA ALA A 243 19.88 14.11 -6.10
C ALA A 243 19.57 13.32 -4.81
N PRO A 244 19.57 13.90 -3.60
CA PRO A 244 19.17 13.17 -2.39
C PRO A 244 17.68 12.77 -2.39
N LEU A 245 16.79 13.64 -2.89
CA LEU A 245 15.36 13.32 -3.01
C LEU A 245 15.14 12.18 -4.00
N ARG A 246 15.76 12.27 -5.18
CA ARG A 246 15.70 11.24 -6.22
C ARG A 246 16.16 9.89 -5.69
N ARG A 247 17.26 9.85 -4.91
CA ARG A 247 17.74 8.60 -4.29
C ARG A 247 16.69 7.96 -3.39
N ARG A 248 16.04 8.72 -2.52
CA ARG A 248 14.94 8.23 -1.66
C ARG A 248 13.76 7.70 -2.50
N ILE A 249 13.40 8.40 -3.59
CA ILE A 249 12.35 7.92 -4.51
C ILE A 249 12.76 6.61 -5.20
N VAL A 250 14.02 6.49 -5.64
CA VAL A 250 14.54 5.26 -6.27
C VAL A 250 14.54 4.10 -5.28
N ALA A 251 14.94 4.33 -4.03
CA ALA A 251 14.87 3.32 -2.98
C ALA A 251 13.42 2.83 -2.76
N ALA A 252 12.43 3.74 -2.81
CA ALA A 252 11.02 3.34 -2.78
C ALA A 252 10.60 2.51 -4.02
N CYS A 253 11.18 2.75 -5.19
CA CYS A 253 10.96 1.91 -6.39
C CYS A 253 11.54 0.51 -6.22
N VAL A 254 12.77 0.42 -5.70
CA VAL A 254 13.45 -0.85 -5.43
C VAL A 254 12.68 -1.67 -4.40
N TYR A 255 12.18 -1.03 -3.34
CA TYR A 255 11.33 -1.68 -2.34
C TYR A 255 10.06 -2.27 -2.98
N ASP A 256 9.42 -1.53 -3.89
CA ASP A 256 8.23 -1.99 -4.64
C ASP A 256 8.58 -3.06 -5.71
N GLY A 257 9.84 -3.50 -5.78
CA GLY A 257 10.32 -4.60 -6.61
C GLY A 257 10.93 -4.20 -7.97
N TRP A 258 11.02 -2.90 -8.28
CA TRP A 258 11.38 -2.39 -9.60
C TRP A 258 12.82 -1.97 -9.79
#